data_AF-K0IBC0-F1
#
_entry.id   AF-K0IBC0-F1
#
_cell.length_a   1.000
_cell.length_b   1.000
_cell.length_c   1.000
_cell.angle_alpha   90.00
_cell.angle_beta   90.00
_cell.angle_gamma   90.00
#
_symmetry.space_group_name_H-M   'P 1'
#
loop_
_entity.id
_entity.type
_entity.pdbx_description
1 polymer ?
#
loop_
_entity_poly.entity_id
_entity_poly.type
_entity_poly.pdbx_seq_one_letter_code
_entity_poly.pdbx_strand_id
1 'polypeptide(L)'
;MNTSKKLRLGPLPKTESTKLTFSCPTSLKAELDRYAALHAQTYGEAVDAVTLIPHMLEAFVAGDRGFRRANVRRKASVAYAKSSLSAGGVPE
;
A
#
# COMPACT_ATOMS: atom_id res chain seq x y z
N MET A 1 -25.08 -11.64 39.32
CA MET A 1 -24.02 -10.69 38.93
C MET A 1 -23.01 -11.44 38.07
N ASN A 2 -23.13 -11.40 36.74
CA ASN A 2 -22.20 -12.10 35.84
C ASN A 2 -21.05 -11.18 35.45
N THR A 3 -19.86 -11.44 36.00
CA THR A 3 -18.63 -10.73 35.67
C THR A 3 -18.07 -11.24 34.34
N SER A 4 -18.46 -10.58 33.23
CA SER A 4 -17.87 -10.84 31.92
C SER A 4 -16.38 -10.49 31.94
N LYS A 5 -15.53 -11.53 31.91
CA LYS A 5 -14.08 -11.43 31.76
C LYS A 5 -13.78 -10.75 30.41
N LYS A 6 -13.42 -9.46 30.43
CA LYS A 6 -12.88 -8.76 29.25
C LYS A 6 -11.61 -9.50 28.80
N LEU A 7 -11.64 -10.05 27.59
CA LEU A 7 -10.45 -10.60 26.96
C LEU A 7 -9.38 -9.50 26.88
N ARG A 8 -8.13 -9.83 27.24
CA ARG A 8 -6.99 -8.89 27.23
C ARG A 8 -6.56 -8.49 25.83
N LEU A 9 -7.08 -9.17 24.81
CA LEU A 9 -6.93 -8.83 23.41
C LEU A 9 -8.09 -7.89 23.04
N GLY A 10 -7.76 -6.62 22.76
CA GLY A 10 -8.68 -5.71 22.09
C GLY A 10 -9.08 -6.24 20.71
N PRO A 11 -10.04 -5.61 20.02
CA PRO A 11 -10.41 -6.01 18.66
C PRO A 11 -9.14 -6.05 17.79
N LEU A 12 -8.93 -7.19 17.10
CA LEU A 12 -7.81 -7.36 16.20
C LEU A 12 -7.83 -6.29 15.10
N PRO A 13 -6.67 -5.73 14.70
CA PRO A 13 -6.61 -4.78 13.61
C PRO A 13 -7.20 -5.41 12.35
N LYS A 14 -8.12 -4.69 11.71
CA LYS A 14 -8.69 -5.11 10.43
C LYS A 14 -7.61 -4.99 9.37
N THR A 15 -7.23 -6.12 8.78
CA THR A 15 -6.42 -6.09 7.56
C THR A 15 -7.38 -5.80 6.41
N GLU A 16 -7.39 -4.57 5.93
CA GLU A 16 -8.24 -4.17 4.80
C GLU A 16 -7.54 -4.52 3.49
N SER A 17 -8.14 -5.42 2.72
CA SER A 17 -7.70 -5.77 1.37
C SER A 17 -8.68 -5.20 0.35
N THR A 18 -8.21 -4.39 -0.59
CA THR A 18 -9.03 -3.90 -1.71
C THR A 18 -8.78 -4.76 -2.94
N LYS A 19 -9.82 -5.38 -3.50
CA LYS A 19 -9.73 -6.10 -4.77
C LYS A 19 -9.77 -5.11 -5.93
N LEU A 20 -8.76 -5.19 -6.80
CA LEU A 20 -8.69 -4.41 -8.03
C LEU A 20 -8.78 -5.34 -9.25
N THR A 21 -9.49 -4.90 -10.29
CA THR A 21 -9.58 -5.59 -11.58
C THR A 21 -9.03 -4.66 -12.65
N PHE A 22 -8.13 -5.15 -13.50
CA PHE A 22 -7.58 -4.40 -14.62
C PHE A 22 -7.45 -5.29 -15.85
N SER A 23 -7.50 -4.68 -17.04
CA SER A 23 -7.21 -5.37 -18.30
C SER A 23 -5.70 -5.51 -18.45
N CYS A 24 -5.20 -6.75 -18.38
CA CYS A 24 -3.79 -7.05 -18.60
C CYS A 24 -3.56 -7.43 -20.07
N PRO A 25 -2.67 -6.72 -20.81
CA PRO A 25 -2.28 -7.15 -22.15
C PRO A 25 -1.68 -8.56 -22.13
N THR A 26 -1.99 -9.38 -23.13
CA THR A 26 -1.52 -10.78 -23.23
C THR A 26 0.00 -10.89 -23.15
N SER A 27 0.72 -9.97 -23.79
CA SER A 27 2.19 -9.92 -23.74
C SER A 27 2.71 -9.72 -22.32
N LEU A 28 2.10 -8.81 -21.55
CA LEU A 28 2.48 -8.57 -20.17
C LEU A 28 2.18 -9.79 -19.28
N LYS A 29 1.04 -10.46 -19.48
CA LYS A 29 0.74 -11.70 -18.74
C LYS A 29 1.80 -12.77 -18.98
N ALA A 30 2.22 -12.97 -20.23
CA ALA A 30 3.25 -13.96 -20.56
C ALA A 30 4.61 -13.64 -19.91
N GLU A 31 5.00 -12.36 -19.84
CA GLU A 31 6.22 -11.95 -19.14
C GLU A 31 6.11 -12.17 -17.62
N LEU A 32 4.95 -11.88 -17.02
CA LEU A 32 4.71 -12.11 -15.60
C LEU A 32 4.76 -13.61 -15.25
N ASP A 33 4.22 -14.47 -16.12
CA ASP A 33 4.27 -15.92 -15.94
C ASP A 33 5.70 -16.46 -16.04
N ARG A 34 6.49 -15.94 -17.00
CA ARG A 34 7.91 -16.29 -17.10
C ARG A 34 8.68 -15.85 -15.87
N TYR A 35 8.41 -14.64 -15.38
CA TYR A 35 9.04 -14.13 -14.16
C TYR A 35 8.71 -15.02 -12.95
N ALA A 36 7.44 -15.41 -12.79
CA ALA A 36 7.00 -16.30 -11.73
C ALA A 36 7.71 -17.68 -11.80
N ALA A 37 7.85 -18.24 -13.01
CA ALA A 37 8.58 -19.49 -13.21
C ALA A 37 10.08 -19.36 -12.88
N LEU A 38 10.72 -18.23 -13.20
CA LEU A 38 12.12 -17.96 -12.83
C LEU A 38 12.27 -17.78 -11.32
N HIS A 39 11.33 -17.09 -10.67
CA HIS A 39 11.30 -16.94 -9.22
C HIS A 39 11.21 -18.31 -8.54
N ALA A 40 10.35 -19.20 -9.03
CA ALA A 40 10.21 -20.55 -8.51
C ALA A 40 11.48 -21.38 -8.66
N GLN A 41 12.17 -21.26 -9.81
CA GLN A 41 13.47 -21.92 -10.02
C GLN A 41 14.54 -21.39 -9.05
N THR A 42 14.50 -20.10 -8.72
CA THR A 42 15.50 -19.44 -7.87
C THR A 42 15.30 -19.75 -6.39
N TYR A 43 14.05 -19.75 -5.92
CA TYR A 43 13.73 -19.87 -4.49
C TYR A 43 13.10 -21.22 -4.10
N GLY A 44 12.85 -22.11 -5.06
CA GLY A 44 12.32 -23.46 -4.84
C GLY A 44 10.82 -23.51 -4.54
N GLU A 45 10.12 -22.38 -4.58
CA GLU A 45 8.68 -22.28 -4.30
C GLU A 45 7.92 -21.76 -5.52
N ALA A 46 6.95 -22.54 -6.00
CA ALA A 46 6.07 -22.11 -7.07
C ALA A 46 5.10 -21.03 -6.58
N VAL A 47 5.23 -19.83 -7.15
CA VAL A 47 4.34 -18.69 -6.90
C VAL A 47 3.66 -18.27 -8.19
N ASP A 48 2.40 -17.87 -8.12
CA ASP A 48 1.66 -17.34 -9.26
C ASP A 48 1.99 -15.85 -9.46
N ALA A 49 1.98 -15.38 -10.71
CA ALA A 49 2.10 -13.97 -11.05
C ALA A 49 1.16 -13.09 -10.23
N VAL A 50 -0.09 -13.54 -9.99
CA VAL A 50 -1.08 -12.78 -9.20
C VAL A 50 -0.61 -12.52 -7.77
N THR A 51 0.20 -13.41 -7.20
CA THR A 51 0.77 -13.23 -5.85
C THR A 51 1.96 -12.27 -5.86
N LEU A 52 2.72 -12.23 -6.95
CA LEU A 52 3.89 -11.36 -7.09
C LEU A 52 3.52 -9.92 -7.46
N ILE A 53 2.46 -9.72 -8.23
CA ILE A 53 2.04 -8.40 -8.73
C ILE A 53 1.92 -7.34 -7.60
N PRO A 54 1.24 -7.60 -6.46
CA PRO A 54 1.15 -6.62 -5.38
C PRO A 54 2.53 -6.18 -4.86
N HIS A 55 3.45 -7.13 -4.66
CA HIS A 55 4.81 -6.84 -4.19
C HIS A 55 5.64 -6.07 -5.22
N MET A 56 5.50 -6.42 -6.50
CA MET A 56 6.15 -5.69 -7.60
C MET A 56 5.67 -4.23 -7.67
N LEU A 57 4.36 -4.01 -7.55
CA LEU A 57 3.78 -2.68 -7.58
C LEU A 57 4.19 -1.85 -6.37
N GLU A 58 4.24 -2.45 -5.19
CA GLU A 58 4.74 -1.79 -3.98
C GLU A 58 6.20 -1.36 -4.13
N ALA A 59 7.07 -2.26 -4.58
CA ALA A 59 8.48 -1.97 -4.84
C ALA A 59 8.65 -0.87 -5.90
N PHE A 60 7.84 -0.90 -6.97
CA PHE A 60 7.84 0.12 -8.01
C PHE A 60 7.48 1.51 -7.46
N VAL A 61 6.36 1.62 -6.73
CA VAL A 61 5.90 2.90 -6.15
C VAL A 61 6.88 3.43 -5.11
N ALA A 62 7.46 2.56 -4.28
CA ALA A 62 8.49 2.94 -3.31
C ALA A 62 9.78 3.43 -4.01
N GLY A 63 10.14 2.81 -5.14
CA GLY A 63 11.32 3.15 -5.93
C GLY A 63 11.22 4.48 -6.67
N ASP A 64 10.01 4.85 -7.14
CA ASP A 64 9.78 6.04 -7.96
C ASP A 64 10.10 7.35 -7.20
N ARG A 65 11.27 7.92 -7.50
CA ARG A 65 11.75 9.18 -6.91
C ARG A 65 10.90 10.38 -7.31
N GLY A 66 10.36 10.38 -8.53
CA GLY A 66 9.48 11.44 -9.03
C GLY A 66 8.18 11.47 -8.24
N PHE A 67 7.57 10.29 -8.06
CA PHE A 67 6.40 10.11 -7.23
C PHE A 67 6.65 10.52 -5.77
N ARG A 68 7.76 10.07 -5.17
CA ARG A 68 8.12 10.44 -3.79
C ARG A 68 8.29 11.94 -3.60
N ARG A 69 8.98 12.63 -4.52
CA ARG A 69 9.15 14.09 -4.47
C ARG A 69 7.82 14.84 -4.55
N ALA A 70 6.93 14.41 -5.43
CA ALA A 70 5.58 14.98 -5.54
C ALA A 70 4.76 14.76 -4.25
N ASN A 71 4.88 13.58 -3.62
CA ASN A 71 4.18 13.28 -2.37
C ASN A 71 4.70 14.11 -1.18
N VAL A 72 6.01 14.33 -1.07
CA VAL A 72 6.58 15.22 -0.04
C VAL A 72 6.05 16.64 -0.21
N ARG A 73 6.02 17.17 -1.44
CA ARG A 73 5.47 18.50 -1.73
C ARG A 73 3.99 18.61 -1.34
N ARG A 74 3.19 17.58 -1.63
CA ARG A 74 1.76 17.52 -1.24
C ARG A 74 1.57 17.44 0.28
N LYS A 75 2.39 16.65 0.99
CA LYS A 75 2.33 16.58 2.46
C LYS A 75 2.71 17.92 3.10
N ALA A 76 3.75 18.57 2.58
CA ALA A 76 4.17 19.90 3.03
C ALA A 76 3.08 20.96 2.81
N SER A 77 2.41 20.96 1.66
CA SER A 77 1.32 21.90 1.38
C SER A 77 0.10 21.67 2.27
N VAL A 78 -0.27 20.41 2.55
CA VAL A 78 -1.36 20.09 3.49
C VAL A 78 -1.00 20.47 4.92
N ALA A 79 0.24 20.24 5.36
CA ALA A 79 0.70 20.65 6.68
C ALA A 79 0.65 22.18 6.85
N TYR A 80 1.11 22.93 5.84
CA TYR A 80 1.07 24.39 5.81
C TYR A 80 -0.37 24.94 5.85
N ALA A 81 -1.29 24.35 5.07
CA ALA A 81 -2.70 24.73 5.10
C ALA A 81 -3.35 24.44 6.47
N LYS A 82 -3.01 23.33 7.13
CA LYS A 82 -3.53 23.02 8.47
C LYS A 82 -3.01 23.97 9.54
N SER A 83 -1.75 24.41 9.46
CA SER A 83 -1.20 25.37 10.43
C SER A 83 -1.78 26.77 10.26
N SER A 84 -2.09 27.21 9.05
CA SER A 84 -2.69 28.53 8.81
C SER A 84 -4.15 28.64 9.26
N LEU A 85 -4.94 27.56 9.18
CA LEU A 85 -6.31 27.54 9.71
C LEU A 85 -6.37 27.56 11.25
N SER A 86 -5.32 27.11 11.94
CA SER A 86 -5.26 27.12 13.40
C SER A 86 -4.80 28.47 13.99
N ALA A 87 -4.23 29.36 13.18
CA ALA A 87 -3.65 30.62 13.63
C ALA A 87 -4.60 31.83 13.52
N GLY A 88 -5.85 31.61 13.11
CA GLY A 88 -6.88 32.65 13.00
C GLY A 88 -7.48 33.06 14.36
N GLY A 89 -6.64 33.57 15.26
CA GLY A 89 -7.10 34.42 16.36
C GLY A 89 -7.34 35.81 15.81
N VAL A 90 -8.60 36.27 15.87
CA VAL A 90 -9.02 37.61 15.45
C VAL A 90 -8.24 38.66 16.27
N PRO A 91 -7.46 39.56 15.66
CA PRO A 91 -6.98 40.73 16.39
C PRO A 91 -8.16 41.69 16.57
N GLU A 92 -8.39 42.07 17.83
CA GLU A 92 -9.32 43.12 18.27
C GLU A 92 -9.00 44.49 17.66
#